data_AF-A0A8T3D5P6-F1
#
_entry.id   AF-A0A8T3D5P6-F1
#
_cell.length_a   1.000
_cell.length_b   1.000
_cell.length_c   1.000
_cell.angle_alpha   90.00
_cell.angle_beta   90.00
_cell.angle_gamma   90.00
#
_symmetry.space_group_name_H-M   'P 1'
#
loop_
_entity.id
_entity.type
_entity.pdbx_description
1 polymer ?
#
loop_
_entity_poly.entity_id
_entity_poly.type
_entity_poly.pdbx_seq_one_letter_code
_entity_poly.pdbx_strand_id
1 'polypeptide(L)'
;MHLSLTLSQSACLICVAMLLITHAACEPMKLHSCCERTSSYPITTPITKCRLQRPSQHCVKAVIFTSNGNHFCTYPKAPWVAAKVKELRKKGNPCTF
;
A
#
# COMPACT_ATOMS: atom_id res chain seq x y z
N MET A 1 24.29 21.12 44.03
CA MET A 1 23.44 19.91 44.12
C MET A 1 22.11 20.04 43.37
N HIS A 2 21.52 21.25 43.27
CA HIS A 2 20.25 21.50 42.53
C HIS A 2 20.38 21.47 40.99
N LEU A 3 21.55 21.83 40.44
CA LEU A 3 21.81 21.83 38.99
C LEU A 3 21.97 20.41 38.40
N SER A 4 22.41 19.45 39.23
CA SER A 4 22.59 18.04 38.85
C SER A 4 21.25 17.28 38.76
N LEU A 5 20.28 17.63 39.61
CA LEU A 5 18.93 17.07 39.61
C LEU A 5 18.08 17.57 38.43
N THR A 6 18.28 18.81 38.01
CA THR A 6 17.51 19.39 36.88
C THR A 6 17.93 18.82 35.53
N LEU A 7 19.22 18.50 35.36
CA LEU A 7 19.75 17.78 34.19
C LEU A 7 19.16 16.36 34.07
N SER A 8 19.06 15.63 35.19
CA SER A 8 18.53 14.25 35.17
C SER A 8 17.02 14.20 34.92
N GLN A 9 16.26 15.15 35.47
CA GLN A 9 14.82 15.27 35.22
C GLN A 9 14.51 15.61 33.75
N SER A 10 15.30 16.51 33.16
CA SER A 10 15.14 16.93 31.76
C SER A 10 15.43 15.78 30.79
N ALA A 11 16.46 14.97 31.07
CA ALA A 11 16.80 13.80 30.25
C ALA A 11 15.68 12.74 30.24
N CYS A 12 15.01 12.53 31.37
CA CYS A 12 13.92 11.56 31.48
C CYS A 12 12.70 11.98 30.64
N LEU A 13 12.33 13.26 30.69
CA LEU A 13 11.23 13.80 29.88
C LEU A 13 11.50 13.69 28.38
N ILE A 14 12.74 13.94 27.95
CA ILE A 14 13.15 13.79 26.54
C ILE A 14 13.04 12.33 26.09
N CYS A 15 13.49 11.38 26.92
CA CYS A 15 13.38 9.94 26.61
C CYS A 15 11.92 9.48 26.46
N VAL A 16 11.04 9.90 27.37
CA VAL A 16 9.60 9.57 27.29
C VAL A 16 8.96 10.21 26.06
N ALA A 17 9.30 11.46 25.74
CA ALA A 17 8.82 12.12 24.53
C ALA A 17 9.26 11.39 23.26
N MET A 18 10.52 10.95 23.17
CA MET A 18 11.01 10.17 22.03
C MET A 18 10.32 8.81 21.91
N LEU A 19 10.08 8.11 23.03
CA LEU A 19 9.32 6.86 23.06
C LEU A 19 7.87 7.06 22.60
N LEU A 20 7.23 8.18 22.92
CA LEU A 20 5.85 8.45 22.45
C LEU A 20 5.80 8.74 20.95
N ILE A 21 6.81 9.39 20.38
CA ILE A 21 6.86 9.72 18.95
C ILE A 21 7.05 8.45 18.09
N THR A 22 7.77 7.43 18.57
CA THR A 22 8.02 6.20 17.77
C THR A 22 6.78 5.32 17.60
N HIS A 23 5.80 5.39 18.51
CA HIS A 23 4.56 4.60 18.41
C HIS A 23 3.50 5.23 17.49
N ALA A 24 3.66 6.50 17.09
CA ALA A 24 2.69 7.20 16.25
C ALA A 24 2.86 6.95 14.73
N ALA A 25 3.87 6.17 14.33
CA ALA A 25 4.11 5.83 12.92
C ALA A 25 3.48 4.48 12.55
N CYS A 26 2.18 4.32 12.82
CA CYS A 26 1.39 3.29 12.17
C CYS A 26 0.18 3.98 11.56
N GLU A 27 0.43 4.73 10.49
CA GLU A 27 -0.64 5.08 9.55
C GLU A 27 -1.30 3.75 9.18
N PRO A 28 -2.57 3.49 9.54
CA PRO A 28 -3.28 2.34 9.01
C PRO A 28 -3.22 2.49 7.51
N MET A 29 -2.44 1.63 6.85
CA MET A 29 -2.24 1.59 5.42
C MET A 29 -3.60 1.76 4.78
N LYS A 30 -3.87 2.98 4.28
CA LYS A 30 -5.18 3.37 3.78
C LYS A 30 -5.67 2.23 2.92
N LEU A 31 -6.73 1.57 3.36
CA LEU A 31 -7.50 0.66 2.53
C LEU A 31 -8.08 1.57 1.45
N HIS A 32 -7.28 1.87 0.43
CA HIS A 32 -7.62 2.74 -0.66
C HIS A 32 -8.84 2.08 -1.29
N SER A 33 -10.02 2.67 -1.07
CA SER A 33 -11.29 2.11 -1.54
C SER A 33 -11.26 1.90 -3.07
N CYS A 34 -10.39 2.66 -3.75
CA CYS A 34 -10.09 2.54 -5.16
C CYS A 34 -8.64 2.98 -5.46
N CYS A 35 -8.18 2.84 -6.69
CA CYS A 35 -6.93 3.45 -7.17
C CYS A 35 -7.12 4.90 -7.61
N GLU A 36 -6.30 5.82 -7.10
CA GLU A 36 -6.16 7.20 -7.61
C GLU A 36 -5.04 7.36 -8.63
N ARG A 37 -4.02 6.49 -8.56
CA ARG A 37 -2.88 6.45 -9.50
C ARG A 37 -2.61 5.03 -9.95
N THR A 38 -1.98 4.88 -11.12
CA THR A 38 -1.61 3.58 -11.69
C THR A 38 -0.13 3.50 -12.03
N SER A 39 0.44 2.31 -11.90
CA SER A 39 1.77 1.96 -12.38
C SER A 39 1.70 1.12 -13.64
N SER A 40 2.66 1.30 -14.55
CA SER A 40 2.86 0.42 -15.71
C SER A 40 3.95 -0.63 -15.47
N TYR A 41 4.67 -0.56 -14.34
CA TYR A 41 5.75 -1.48 -14.02
C TYR A 41 5.23 -2.91 -13.77
N PRO A 42 5.91 -3.94 -14.26
CA PRO A 42 5.56 -5.33 -13.97
C PRO A 42 5.66 -5.65 -12.48
N ILE A 43 4.69 -6.42 -11.98
CA ILE A 43 4.75 -7.00 -10.63
C ILE A 43 5.57 -8.29 -10.72
N THR A 44 6.69 -8.35 -9.99
CA THR A 44 7.62 -9.50 -10.01
C THR A 44 7.18 -10.64 -9.10
N THR A 45 6.26 -10.37 -8.17
CA THR A 45 5.74 -11.33 -7.20
C THR A 45 4.53 -12.11 -7.75
N PRO A 46 4.23 -13.30 -7.21
CA PRO A 46 3.12 -14.13 -7.70
C PRO A 46 1.75 -13.46 -7.52
N ILE A 47 1.13 -13.08 -8.64
CA ILE A 47 -0.22 -12.53 -8.65
C ILE A 47 -1.23 -13.66 -8.46
N THR A 48 -2.08 -13.53 -7.43
CA THR A 48 -3.07 -14.55 -7.07
C THR A 48 -4.49 -14.16 -7.50
N LYS A 49 -4.80 -12.86 -7.55
CA LYS A 49 -6.13 -12.36 -7.90
C LYS A 49 -6.02 -11.07 -8.71
N CYS A 50 -7.10 -10.74 -9.41
CA CYS A 50 -7.25 -9.47 -10.08
C CYS A 50 -8.69 -8.94 -10.00
N ARG A 51 -8.81 -7.61 -9.97
CA ARG A 51 -10.08 -6.87 -9.99
C ARG A 51 -10.00 -5.71 -10.98
N LEU A 52 -11.07 -5.44 -11.69
CA LEU A 52 -11.23 -4.34 -12.61
C LEU A 52 -11.90 -3.18 -11.90
N GLN A 53 -11.22 -2.04 -11.89
CA GLN A 53 -11.78 -0.81 -11.34
C GLN A 53 -12.31 0.09 -12.46
N ARG A 54 -13.58 0.50 -12.31
CA ARG A 54 -14.16 1.55 -13.14
C ARG A 54 -13.71 2.92 -12.64
N PRO A 55 -13.48 3.91 -13.53
CA PRO A 55 -13.18 5.27 -13.11
C PRO A 55 -14.39 5.89 -12.38
N SER A 56 -14.12 6.78 -11.42
CA SER A 56 -15.11 7.60 -10.71
C SER A 56 -14.48 8.98 -10.38
N GLN A 57 -15.17 9.83 -9.61
CA GLN A 57 -14.76 11.23 -9.37
C GLN A 57 -13.28 11.39 -8.96
N HIS A 58 -12.77 10.56 -8.04
CA HIS A 58 -11.36 10.55 -7.63
C HIS A 58 -10.62 9.27 -8.03
N CYS A 59 -11.34 8.24 -8.47
CA CYS A 59 -10.76 6.94 -8.81
C CYS A 59 -10.42 6.87 -10.31
N VAL A 60 -9.22 6.44 -10.65
CA VAL A 60 -8.82 6.22 -12.04
C VAL A 60 -9.23 4.83 -12.53
N LYS A 61 -9.27 4.64 -13.85
CA LYS A 61 -9.47 3.29 -14.42
C LYS A 61 -8.22 2.45 -14.17
N ALA A 62 -8.35 1.32 -13.48
CA ALA A 62 -7.22 0.48 -13.09
C ALA A 62 -7.55 -1.01 -13.18
N VAL A 63 -6.51 -1.83 -13.36
CA VAL A 63 -6.55 -3.27 -13.04
C VAL A 63 -5.81 -3.42 -11.72
N ILE A 64 -6.51 -3.87 -10.69
CA ILE A 64 -5.95 -4.11 -9.36
C ILE A 64 -5.49 -5.56 -9.30
N PHE A 65 -4.20 -5.78 -9.18
CA PHE A 65 -3.65 -7.11 -8.94
C PHE A 65 -3.38 -7.32 -7.45
N THR A 66 -3.70 -8.51 -6.95
CA THR A 66 -3.32 -8.93 -5.60
C THR A 66 -2.10 -9.83 -5.69
N SER A 67 -1.04 -9.46 -4.98
CA SER A 67 0.18 -10.26 -4.88
C SER A 67 0.71 -10.21 -3.45
N ASN A 68 1.00 -11.37 -2.85
CA ASN A 68 1.43 -11.50 -1.46
C ASN A 68 0.57 -10.67 -0.46
N GLY A 69 -0.76 -10.70 -0.64
CA GLY A 69 -1.70 -9.94 0.20
C GLY A 69 -1.78 -8.43 -0.09
N ASN A 70 -0.93 -7.89 -0.97
CA ASN A 70 -0.92 -6.48 -1.32
C ASN A 70 -1.67 -6.20 -2.62
N HIS A 71 -2.29 -5.02 -2.71
CA HIS A 71 -2.99 -4.57 -3.90
C HIS A 71 -2.13 -3.60 -4.72
N PHE A 72 -2.05 -3.85 -6.03
CA PHE A 72 -1.27 -3.06 -6.97
C PHE A 72 -2.18 -2.45 -8.02
N CYS A 73 -2.22 -1.12 -8.07
CA CYS A 73 -2.96 -0.37 -9.07
C CYS A 73 -2.19 -0.32 -10.40
N THR A 74 -2.63 -1.09 -11.39
CA THR A 74 -1.95 -1.20 -12.68
C THR A 74 -2.70 -0.48 -13.79
N TYR A 75 -1.95 0.20 -14.65
CA TYR A 75 -2.48 0.86 -15.83
C TYR A 75 -3.03 -0.18 -16.82
N PRO A 76 -4.32 -0.15 -17.19
CA PRO A 76 -4.93 -1.23 -17.97
C PRO A 76 -4.29 -1.49 -19.34
N LYS A 77 -3.62 -0.48 -19.93
CA LYS A 77 -2.97 -0.60 -21.24
C LYS A 77 -1.46 -0.91 -21.14
N ALA A 78 -0.92 -1.20 -19.96
CA ALA A 78 0.46 -1.62 -19.85
C ALA A 78 0.68 -2.96 -20.61
N PRO A 79 1.78 -3.13 -21.38
CA PRO A 79 1.91 -4.24 -22.33
C PRO A 79 1.76 -5.65 -21.72
N TRP A 80 2.14 -5.82 -20.46
CA TRP A 80 2.10 -7.12 -19.77
C TRP A 80 0.72 -7.48 -19.20
N VAL A 81 -0.19 -6.50 -19.04
CA VAL A 81 -1.46 -6.68 -18.34
C VAL A 81 -2.37 -7.66 -19.06
N ALA A 82 -2.52 -7.51 -20.37
CA ALA A 82 -3.36 -8.40 -21.17
C ALA A 82 -2.89 -9.86 -21.09
N ALA A 83 -1.57 -10.08 -21.15
CA ALA A 83 -0.97 -11.40 -20.99
C ALA A 83 -1.24 -11.98 -19.61
N LYS A 84 -1.07 -11.19 -18.55
CA LYS A 84 -1.31 -11.64 -17.17
C LYS A 84 -2.78 -11.95 -16.88
N VAL A 85 -3.71 -11.11 -17.36
CA VAL A 85 -5.15 -11.35 -17.23
C VAL A 85 -5.55 -12.65 -17.95
N LYS A 86 -4.99 -12.90 -19.14
CA LYS A 86 -5.20 -14.16 -19.88
C LYS A 86 -4.65 -15.37 -19.11
N GLU A 87 -3.48 -15.25 -18.51
CA GLU A 87 -2.88 -16.31 -17.68
C GLU A 87 -3.78 -16.64 -16.47
N LEU A 88 -4.23 -15.62 -15.74
CA LEU A 88 -5.10 -15.81 -14.56
C LEU A 88 -6.44 -16.45 -14.95
N ARG A 89 -7.04 -16.05 -16.07
CA ARG A 89 -8.26 -16.67 -16.60
C ARG A 89 -8.06 -18.16 -16.91
N LYS A 90 -6.92 -18.54 -17.50
CA LYS A 90 -6.59 -19.95 -17.75
C LYS A 90 -6.40 -20.76 -16.47
N LYS A 91 -5.93 -20.11 -15.40
CA LYS A 91 -5.75 -20.70 -14.06
C LYS A 91 -7.04 -20.74 -13.23
N GLY A 92 -8.20 -20.39 -13.80
CA GLY A 92 -9.48 -20.38 -13.07
C GLY A 92 -9.68 -19.16 -12.16
N ASN A 93 -8.83 -18.14 -12.27
CA ASN A 93 -8.91 -16.90 -11.48
C ASN A 93 -9.23 -15.69 -12.38
N PRO A 94 -10.44 -15.59 -12.97
CA PRO A 94 -10.79 -14.47 -13.82
C PRO A 94 -10.82 -13.15 -13.03
N CYS A 95 -10.50 -12.03 -13.70
CA CYS A 95 -10.63 -10.71 -13.09
C CYS A 95 -12.11 -10.33 -12.94
N THR A 96 -12.52 -9.98 -11.74
CA THR A 96 -13.89 -9.54 -11.42
C THR A 96 -13.97 -8.02 -11.35
N PHE A 97 -15.18 -7.44 -11.25
CA PHE A 97 -15.38 -6.01 -10.99
C PHE A 97 -15.40 -5.71 -9.48
#